data_AF-A0A9Q3E187-F1
#
_entry.id   AF-A0A9Q3E187-F1
#
_cell.length_a   1.000
_cell.length_b   1.000
_cell.length_c   1.000
_cell.angle_alpha   90.00
_cell.angle_beta   90.00
_cell.angle_gamma   90.00
#
_symmetry.space_group_name_H-M   'P 1'
#
loop_
_entity.id
_entity.type
_entity.pdbx_description
1 polymer ?
#
loop_
_entity_poly.entity_id
_entity_poly.type
_entity_poly.pdbx_seq_one_letter_code
_entity_poly.pdbx_strand_id
1 'polypeptide(L)'
;MRLVLRSVCWRKLSPTFLQDVFGRRGSTESSNSPVIAQGNASILDVILLSSIFSQSLRSSEQNSSPFDVQEASSGREVRLVAVSKLKPASDILAIHKTTSHSHFGENYVSELQEKAKQLPDDIKWHFIGALQTNKCKILGAIPNLFAVETVDSCKKAELLEKSRASLALANIKPLEIYLQVNTSGESSKAGFLIEPNQTIRETQLYSTAFYIKEQCRFLKLAGLMTIGSIEESKSNNQNKDFEKLVSLRDQLSKSLNGFTLGLSMGMSADFILAIKVGSTNVRVGSSIFGERPPFKESQA
;
A
#
# COMPACT_ATOMS: atom_id res chain seq x y z
N MET A 1 22.48 -40.67 -34.16
CA MET A 1 22.27 -41.07 -32.75
C MET A 1 21.20 -40.17 -32.16
N ARG A 2 20.07 -40.76 -31.73
CA ARG A 2 18.93 -40.08 -31.09
C ARG A 2 19.20 -39.90 -29.58
N LEU A 3 18.84 -38.74 -29.02
CA LEU A 3 18.52 -38.52 -27.60
C LEU A 3 17.47 -37.39 -27.56
N VAL A 4 16.17 -37.69 -27.62
CA VAL A 4 15.21 -37.87 -26.51
C VAL A 4 15.21 -36.71 -25.50
N LEU A 5 14.47 -35.64 -25.84
CA LEU A 5 13.96 -34.64 -24.89
C LEU A 5 12.57 -35.09 -24.44
N ARG A 6 12.40 -35.32 -23.13
CA ARG A 6 11.10 -35.60 -22.52
C ARG A 6 10.30 -34.32 -22.37
N SER A 7 9.23 -34.20 -23.16
CA SER A 7 8.18 -33.21 -22.98
C SER A 7 7.41 -33.48 -21.68
N VAL A 8 7.41 -32.55 -20.73
CA VAL A 8 6.46 -32.56 -19.61
C VAL A 8 5.16 -31.94 -20.11
N CYS A 9 4.20 -32.80 -20.38
CA CYS A 9 2.85 -32.48 -20.82
C CYS A 9 2.07 -31.85 -19.67
N TRP A 10 1.75 -30.56 -19.77
CA TRP A 10 0.73 -29.91 -18.93
C TRP A 10 -0.66 -30.36 -19.37
N ARG A 11 -1.13 -31.50 -18.84
CA ARG A 11 -2.56 -31.84 -18.83
C ARG A 11 -2.91 -32.58 -17.53
N LYS A 12 -4.00 -32.10 -16.90
CA LYS A 12 -4.71 -32.62 -15.73
C LYS A 12 -4.15 -32.21 -14.36
N LEU A 13 -4.49 -30.99 -13.94
CA LEU A 13 -4.83 -30.78 -12.52
C LEU A 13 -6.22 -31.40 -12.30
N SER A 14 -6.31 -32.39 -11.42
CA SER A 14 -7.55 -33.09 -11.10
C SER A 14 -8.48 -32.20 -10.24
N PRO A 15 -9.82 -32.31 -10.36
CA PRO A 15 -10.78 -31.46 -9.64
C PRO A 15 -10.88 -31.70 -8.14
N THR A 16 -9.93 -32.41 -7.53
CA THR A 16 -10.04 -32.91 -6.15
C THR A 16 -9.33 -32.06 -5.10
N PHE A 17 -8.59 -31.02 -5.48
CA PHE A 17 -7.91 -30.14 -4.50
C PHE A 17 -8.81 -29.05 -3.89
N LEU A 18 -10.00 -28.81 -4.48
CA LEU A 18 -10.98 -27.83 -4.00
C LEU A 18 -11.94 -28.39 -2.92
N GLN A 19 -11.94 -29.72 -2.68
CA GLN A 19 -12.84 -30.34 -1.70
C GLN A 19 -12.24 -30.46 -0.29
N ASP A 20 -10.92 -30.40 -0.14
CA ASP A 20 -10.26 -30.55 1.18
C ASP A 20 -10.19 -29.23 1.98
N VAL A 21 -10.48 -28.08 1.36
CA VAL A 21 -10.60 -26.79 2.07
C VAL A 21 -12.00 -26.59 2.69
N PHE A 22 -13.01 -27.32 2.20
CA PHE A 22 -14.40 -27.23 2.68
C PHE A 22 -14.94 -28.61 3.10
N GLY A 23 -14.46 -29.11 4.24
CA GLY A 23 -14.92 -30.36 4.85
C GLY A 23 -16.29 -30.24 5.56
N ARG A 24 -17.32 -30.80 4.91
CA ARG A 24 -18.53 -31.48 5.43
C ARG A 24 -19.24 -30.92 6.70
N ARG A 25 -20.46 -30.39 6.50
CA ARG A 25 -21.66 -30.83 7.26
C ARG A 25 -22.90 -30.90 6.36
N GLY A 26 -23.51 -32.08 6.36
CA GLY A 26 -24.95 -32.34 6.43
C GLY A 26 -25.90 -31.64 5.46
N SER A 27 -26.40 -32.42 4.52
CA SER A 27 -27.60 -32.20 3.72
C SER A 27 -28.88 -31.98 4.55
N THR A 28 -29.60 -30.89 4.29
CA THR A 28 -31.08 -30.88 4.16
C THR A 28 -31.48 -29.67 3.32
N GLU A 29 -32.32 -29.92 2.32
CA GLU A 29 -32.87 -28.96 1.35
C GLU A 29 -33.67 -27.83 2.01
N SER A 30 -33.50 -26.59 1.53
CA SER A 30 -34.62 -25.72 1.15
C SER A 30 -34.12 -24.41 0.51
N SER A 31 -34.76 -24.12 -0.62
CA SER A 31 -34.81 -22.89 -1.42
C SER A 31 -34.42 -21.56 -0.77
N ASN A 32 -33.31 -20.97 -1.22
CA ASN A 32 -33.21 -19.62 -1.82
C ASN A 32 -31.73 -19.24 -1.93
N SER A 33 -31.10 -19.52 -3.06
CA SER A 33 -29.74 -19.07 -3.36
C SER A 33 -29.80 -17.63 -3.88
N PRO A 34 -29.17 -16.63 -3.23
CA PRO A 34 -28.97 -15.34 -3.87
C PRO A 34 -27.94 -15.51 -4.98
N VAL A 35 -28.29 -14.99 -6.15
CA VAL A 35 -27.43 -14.91 -7.33
C VAL A 35 -26.10 -14.25 -6.94
N ILE A 36 -25.01 -15.01 -7.00
CA ILE A 36 -23.65 -14.51 -6.85
C ILE A 36 -23.38 -13.61 -8.06
N ALA A 37 -23.39 -12.30 -7.83
CA ALA A 37 -22.96 -11.33 -8.82
C ALA A 37 -21.47 -11.53 -9.12
N GLN A 38 -21.18 -11.80 -10.39
CA GLN A 38 -19.85 -12.01 -10.93
C GLN A 38 -18.99 -10.74 -10.77
N GLY A 39 -17.88 -10.88 -10.06
CA GLY A 39 -16.81 -9.88 -9.95
C GLY A 39 -15.48 -10.61 -9.85
N ASN A 40 -15.05 -11.27 -10.94
CA ASN A 40 -13.79 -12.00 -10.97
C ASN A 40 -12.61 -11.04 -11.14
N ALA A 41 -12.07 -10.52 -10.03
CA ALA A 41 -10.63 -10.28 -9.96
C ALA A 41 -10.01 -11.61 -9.51
N SER A 42 -9.16 -12.21 -10.35
CA SER A 42 -8.64 -13.54 -10.05
C SER A 42 -7.32 -13.42 -9.28
N ILE A 43 -6.97 -14.45 -8.51
CA ILE A 43 -5.63 -14.61 -7.93
C ILE A 43 -4.52 -14.34 -8.97
N LEU A 44 -4.80 -14.54 -10.28
CA LEU A 44 -3.89 -14.24 -11.38
C LEU A 44 -3.57 -12.76 -11.51
N ASP A 45 -4.48 -11.83 -11.23
CA ASP A 45 -4.21 -10.38 -11.31
C ASP A 45 -3.24 -9.96 -10.22
N VAL A 46 -3.37 -10.56 -9.03
CA VAL A 46 -2.44 -10.34 -7.93
C VAL A 46 -1.12 -11.04 -8.16
N ILE A 47 -1.10 -12.26 -8.71
CA ILE A 47 0.13 -12.92 -9.16
C ILE A 47 0.82 -12.06 -10.22
N LEU A 48 0.07 -11.54 -11.21
CA LEU A 48 0.61 -10.74 -12.29
C LEU A 48 1.19 -9.43 -11.75
N LEU A 49 0.43 -8.68 -10.95
CA LEU A 49 0.90 -7.44 -10.32
C LEU A 49 2.07 -7.71 -9.38
N SER A 50 1.96 -8.67 -8.44
CA SER A 50 3.06 -8.99 -7.52
C SER A 50 4.30 -9.51 -8.25
N SER A 51 4.16 -10.27 -9.33
CA SER A 51 5.29 -10.73 -10.16
C SER A 51 5.93 -9.55 -10.88
N ILE A 52 5.13 -8.67 -11.47
CA ILE A 52 5.57 -7.44 -12.13
C ILE A 52 6.35 -6.54 -11.16
N PHE A 53 5.91 -6.44 -9.90
CA PHE A 53 6.59 -5.63 -8.87
C PHE A 53 7.76 -6.37 -8.18
N SER A 54 7.76 -7.70 -8.13
CA SER A 54 8.84 -8.50 -7.51
C SER A 54 9.99 -8.78 -8.46
N GLN A 55 9.79 -8.68 -9.78
CA GLN A 55 10.85 -8.83 -10.78
C GLN A 55 11.75 -7.59 -10.85
N SER A 56 12.57 -7.39 -9.82
CA SER A 56 13.81 -6.60 -9.94
C SER A 56 14.98 -7.44 -10.49
N LEU A 57 14.84 -8.76 -10.63
CA LEU A 57 15.94 -9.64 -11.09
C LEU A 57 15.42 -10.83 -11.89
N ARG A 58 15.22 -10.67 -13.20
CA ARG A 58 15.61 -11.62 -14.26
C ARG A 58 15.17 -11.11 -15.62
N SER A 59 16.15 -11.03 -16.50
CA SER A 59 16.04 -10.68 -17.90
C SER A 59 15.09 -11.60 -18.66
N SER A 60 14.38 -11.00 -19.61
CA SER A 60 13.86 -11.58 -20.86
C SER A 60 12.99 -12.83 -20.74
N GLU A 61 11.67 -12.66 -20.86
CA GLU A 61 10.89 -13.32 -21.92
C GLU A 61 9.48 -12.69 -22.04
N GLN A 62 9.05 -12.54 -23.29
CA GLN A 62 7.92 -11.73 -23.73
C GLN A 62 6.57 -12.27 -23.24
N ASN A 63 5.72 -11.37 -22.73
CA ASN A 63 4.31 -11.31 -23.13
C ASN A 63 3.76 -9.90 -22.89
N SER A 64 3.25 -9.30 -23.96
CA SER A 64 2.66 -7.97 -24.00
C SER A 64 1.43 -7.86 -23.08
N SER A 65 1.61 -7.19 -21.95
CA SER A 65 0.55 -6.58 -21.12
C SER A 65 0.56 -5.08 -21.38
N PRO A 66 -0.60 -4.40 -21.46
CA PRO A 66 -0.62 -2.96 -21.70
C PRO A 66 -0.08 -2.25 -20.45
N PHE A 67 1.10 -1.65 -20.61
CA PHE A 67 1.84 -0.82 -19.64
C PHE A 67 2.68 -1.59 -18.61
N ASP A 68 3.90 -1.88 -19.03
CA ASP A 68 4.93 -2.54 -18.22
C ASP A 68 5.41 -1.60 -17.10
N VAL A 69 5.11 -1.97 -15.85
CA VAL A 69 5.64 -1.30 -14.65
C VAL A 69 7.17 -1.31 -14.66
N GLN A 70 7.80 -2.31 -15.26
CA GLN A 70 9.25 -2.40 -15.38
C GLN A 70 9.80 -1.29 -16.28
N GLU A 71 9.18 -1.05 -17.43
CA GLU A 71 9.48 0.11 -18.29
C GLU A 71 9.25 1.42 -17.54
N ALA A 72 8.09 1.58 -16.91
CA ALA A 72 7.73 2.79 -16.17
C ALA A 72 8.70 3.09 -15.01
N SER A 73 9.15 2.05 -14.30
CA SER A 73 10.09 2.18 -13.17
C SER A 73 11.51 2.45 -13.64
N SER A 74 11.84 2.09 -14.89
CA SER A 74 13.18 2.20 -15.46
C SER A 74 14.24 1.54 -14.54
N GLY A 75 13.89 0.38 -13.97
CA GLY A 75 14.75 -0.40 -13.07
C GLY A 75 14.81 0.09 -11.62
N ARG A 76 14.04 1.11 -11.24
CA ARG A 76 13.88 1.51 -9.83
C ARG A 76 13.01 0.50 -9.08
N GLU A 77 13.36 0.22 -7.83
CA GLU A 77 12.48 -0.55 -6.95
C GLU A 77 11.24 0.28 -6.59
N VAL A 78 10.06 -0.25 -6.88
CA VAL A 78 8.78 0.34 -6.51
C VAL A 78 8.04 -0.67 -5.64
N ARG A 79 7.56 -0.22 -4.48
CA ARG A 79 6.74 -1.04 -3.59
C ARG A 79 5.28 -0.96 -4.00
N LEU A 80 4.67 -2.13 -4.22
CA LEU A 80 3.23 -2.26 -4.29
C LEU A 80 2.65 -2.40 -2.89
N VAL A 81 1.74 -1.51 -2.51
CA VAL A 81 0.90 -1.64 -1.31
C VAL A 81 -0.48 -2.09 -1.74
N ALA A 82 -0.83 -3.34 -1.45
CA ALA A 82 -2.14 -3.91 -1.77
C ALA A 82 -3.18 -3.41 -0.77
N VAL A 83 -4.07 -2.52 -1.21
CA VAL A 83 -5.05 -1.86 -0.33
C VAL A 83 -6.24 -2.78 -0.09
N SER A 84 -6.30 -3.36 1.11
CA SER A 84 -7.23 -4.41 1.51
C SER A 84 -8.37 -3.94 2.42
N LYS A 85 -8.56 -2.61 2.56
CA LYS A 85 -9.67 -2.05 3.34
C LYS A 85 -11.00 -2.65 2.93
N LEU A 86 -11.83 -2.98 3.92
CA LEU A 86 -13.14 -3.62 3.77
C LEU A 86 -13.11 -5.03 3.14
N LYS A 87 -11.94 -5.62 2.89
CA LYS A 87 -11.80 -6.99 2.41
C LYS A 87 -11.54 -7.93 3.58
N PRO A 88 -12.11 -9.15 3.57
CA PRO A 88 -11.95 -10.10 4.66
C PRO A 88 -10.49 -10.56 4.81
N ALA A 89 -10.11 -11.00 6.01
CA ALA A 89 -8.76 -11.51 6.29
C ALA A 89 -8.40 -12.72 5.39
N SER A 90 -9.39 -13.51 4.96
CA SER A 90 -9.21 -14.64 4.05
C SER A 90 -8.58 -14.23 2.71
N ASP A 91 -8.95 -13.09 2.14
CA ASP A 91 -8.45 -12.63 0.85
C ASP A 91 -6.98 -12.23 0.96
N ILE A 92 -6.63 -11.53 2.04
CA ILE A 92 -5.25 -11.15 2.35
C ILE A 92 -4.39 -12.40 2.56
N LEU A 93 -4.88 -13.39 3.32
CA LEU A 93 -4.19 -14.64 3.56
C LEU A 93 -3.97 -15.44 2.27
N ALA A 94 -4.97 -15.49 1.39
CA ALA A 94 -4.87 -16.17 0.11
C ALA A 94 -3.80 -15.54 -0.78
N ILE A 95 -3.79 -14.21 -0.91
CA ILE A 95 -2.76 -13.48 -1.66
C ILE A 95 -1.38 -13.75 -1.06
N HIS A 96 -1.23 -13.54 0.25
CA HIS A 96 0.05 -13.68 0.92
C HIS A 96 0.65 -15.08 0.73
N LYS A 97 -0.15 -16.13 0.90
CA LYS A 97 0.29 -17.54 0.73
C LYS A 97 0.60 -17.92 -0.72
N THR A 98 -0.13 -17.36 -1.70
CA THR A 98 0.02 -17.75 -3.11
C THR A 98 1.10 -16.96 -3.84
N THR A 99 1.37 -15.72 -3.43
CA THR A 99 2.31 -14.83 -4.14
C THR A 99 3.53 -14.43 -3.32
N SER A 100 3.57 -14.76 -2.02
CA SER A 100 4.56 -14.23 -1.06
C SER A 100 4.51 -12.69 -0.88
N HIS A 101 3.47 -12.03 -1.38
CA HIS A 101 3.27 -10.60 -1.19
C HIS A 101 3.03 -10.29 0.29
N SER A 102 3.72 -9.28 0.83
CA SER A 102 3.68 -8.96 2.27
C SER A 102 3.18 -7.55 2.59
N HIS A 103 3.08 -6.64 1.62
CA HIS A 103 2.77 -5.23 1.88
C HIS A 103 1.28 -4.91 1.68
N PHE A 104 0.52 -4.78 2.77
CA PHE A 104 -0.92 -4.52 2.73
C PHE A 104 -1.29 -3.19 3.36
N GLY A 105 -2.24 -2.48 2.74
CA GLY A 105 -2.68 -1.15 3.15
C GLY A 105 -4.09 -1.15 3.75
N GLU A 106 -4.23 -0.55 4.92
CA GLU A 106 -5.51 -0.41 5.63
C GLU A 106 -5.83 1.05 5.94
N ASN A 107 -7.13 1.38 5.93
CA ASN A 107 -7.62 2.74 6.18
C ASN A 107 -8.19 2.93 7.59
N TYR A 108 -8.62 1.85 8.25
CA TYR A 108 -9.31 1.92 9.54
C TYR A 108 -8.46 1.25 10.61
N VAL A 109 -8.21 1.96 11.71
CA VAL A 109 -7.30 1.49 12.77
C VAL A 109 -7.83 0.22 13.46
N SER A 110 -9.15 0.13 13.67
CA SER A 110 -9.78 -1.08 14.25
C SER A 110 -9.61 -2.29 13.33
N GLU A 111 -9.89 -2.12 12.03
CA GLU A 111 -9.75 -3.17 11.03
C GLU A 111 -8.31 -3.66 10.93
N LEU A 112 -7.33 -2.75 10.87
CA LEU A 112 -5.91 -3.09 10.86
C LEU A 112 -5.53 -3.87 12.14
N GLN A 113 -5.96 -3.40 13.31
CA GLN A 113 -5.65 -4.07 14.59
C GLN A 113 -6.23 -5.49 14.65
N GLU A 114 -7.45 -5.70 14.15
CA GLU A 114 -8.06 -7.03 14.12
C GLU A 114 -7.35 -7.96 13.14
N LYS A 115 -7.06 -7.48 11.92
CA LYS A 115 -6.34 -8.23 10.89
C LYS A 115 -4.92 -8.60 11.32
N ALA A 116 -4.21 -7.68 11.97
CA ALA A 116 -2.85 -7.92 12.47
C ALA A 116 -2.79 -9.01 13.54
N LYS A 117 -3.89 -9.28 14.27
CA LYS A 117 -3.97 -10.39 15.24
C LYS A 117 -4.31 -11.74 14.59
N GLN A 118 -4.98 -11.72 13.45
CA GLN A 118 -5.51 -12.92 12.78
C GLN A 118 -4.57 -13.47 11.70
N LEU A 119 -3.72 -12.62 11.14
CA LEU A 119 -2.89 -12.92 9.98
C LEU A 119 -1.41 -13.09 10.37
N PRO A 120 -0.60 -13.73 9.50
CA PRO A 120 0.82 -13.96 9.76
C PRO A 120 1.60 -12.70 10.13
N ASP A 121 2.55 -12.84 11.06
CA ASP A 121 3.33 -11.73 11.60
C ASP A 121 4.32 -11.13 10.59
N ASP A 122 4.64 -11.83 9.50
CA ASP A 122 5.51 -11.36 8.42
C ASP A 122 4.79 -10.48 7.38
N ILE A 123 3.46 -10.29 7.53
CA ILE A 123 2.74 -9.22 6.85
C ILE A 123 3.23 -7.86 7.35
N LYS A 124 3.49 -6.97 6.39
CA LYS A 124 3.93 -5.59 6.59
C LYS A 124 2.75 -4.65 6.39
N TRP A 125 2.16 -4.18 7.49
CA TRP A 125 1.00 -3.30 7.41
C TRP A 125 1.39 -1.84 7.11
N HIS A 126 0.65 -1.23 6.19
CA HIS A 126 0.70 0.20 5.91
C HIS A 126 -0.62 0.82 6.36
N PHE A 127 -0.55 1.80 7.26
CA PHE A 127 -1.73 2.62 7.55
C PHE A 127 -1.77 3.82 6.60
N ILE A 128 -2.82 3.87 5.77
CA ILE A 128 -2.98 4.86 4.70
C ILE A 128 -4.32 5.61 4.78
N GLY A 129 -5.02 5.48 5.91
CA GLY A 129 -6.28 6.19 6.19
C GLY A 129 -6.07 7.49 6.98
N ALA A 130 -7.14 8.27 7.14
CA ALA A 130 -7.10 9.50 7.93
C ALA A 130 -6.75 9.18 9.41
N LEU A 131 -5.55 9.57 9.84
CA LEU A 131 -5.07 9.29 11.18
C LEU A 131 -5.65 10.29 12.19
N GLN A 132 -6.44 9.81 13.15
CA GLN A 132 -6.88 10.62 14.27
C GLN A 132 -5.84 10.58 15.41
N THR A 133 -5.62 11.71 16.08
CA THR A 133 -4.64 11.87 17.17
C THR A 133 -4.83 10.83 18.29
N ASN A 134 -6.08 10.56 18.69
CA ASN A 134 -6.41 9.57 19.72
C ASN A 134 -6.12 8.11 19.30
N LYS A 135 -5.96 7.83 18.00
CA LYS A 135 -5.65 6.49 17.49
C LYS A 135 -4.16 6.23 17.28
N CYS A 136 -3.32 7.27 17.33
CA CYS A 136 -1.87 7.14 17.16
C CYS A 136 -1.25 6.13 18.15
N LYS A 137 -1.71 6.14 19.42
CA LYS A 137 -1.23 5.21 20.44
C LYS A 137 -1.56 3.76 20.09
N ILE A 138 -2.79 3.49 19.68
CA ILE A 138 -3.25 2.14 19.30
C ILE A 138 -2.44 1.63 18.11
N LEU A 139 -2.30 2.48 17.10
CA LEU A 139 -1.62 2.14 15.86
C LEU A 139 -0.12 1.86 16.07
N GLY A 140 0.59 2.72 16.81
CA GLY A 140 2.03 2.56 17.07
C GLY A 140 2.41 1.29 17.83
N ALA A 141 1.48 0.68 18.56
CA ALA A 141 1.69 -0.53 19.35
C ALA A 141 1.56 -1.84 18.54
N ILE A 142 1.29 -1.77 17.22
CA ILE A 142 1.14 -2.95 16.37
C ILE A 142 2.53 -3.41 15.87
N PRO A 143 3.01 -4.61 16.24
CA PRO A 143 4.41 -5.00 16.02
C PRO A 143 4.85 -5.02 14.55
N ASN A 144 4.01 -5.59 13.69
CA ASN A 144 4.26 -5.71 12.25
C ASN A 144 3.69 -4.55 11.43
N LEU A 145 3.36 -3.42 12.07
CA LEU A 145 3.08 -2.17 11.36
C LEU A 145 4.36 -1.68 10.70
N PHE A 146 4.42 -1.73 9.38
CA PHE A 146 5.59 -1.33 8.61
C PHE A 146 5.66 0.18 8.40
N ALA A 147 4.55 0.80 8.01
CA ALA A 147 4.50 2.24 7.74
C ALA A 147 3.19 2.92 8.17
N VAL A 148 3.28 4.19 8.51
CA VAL A 148 2.14 5.13 8.60
C VAL A 148 2.37 6.23 7.59
N GLU A 149 1.50 6.32 6.59
CA GLU A 149 1.72 7.20 5.45
C GLU A 149 0.93 8.51 5.51
N THR A 150 0.17 8.71 6.58
CA THR A 150 -0.82 9.80 6.73
C THR A 150 -0.50 10.74 7.89
N VAL A 151 0.78 10.89 8.24
CA VAL A 151 1.21 11.84 9.28
C VAL A 151 1.21 13.25 8.69
N ASP A 152 0.42 14.14 9.26
CA ASP A 152 0.21 15.53 8.79
C ASP A 152 0.50 16.58 9.88
N SER A 153 1.10 16.16 11.00
CA SER A 153 1.42 17.04 12.13
C SER A 153 2.48 16.44 13.06
N CYS A 154 3.30 17.30 13.66
CA CYS A 154 4.33 16.91 14.63
C CYS A 154 3.72 16.17 15.83
N LYS A 155 2.55 16.60 16.32
CA LYS A 155 1.83 15.94 17.42
C LYS A 155 1.51 14.47 17.14
N LYS A 156 1.16 14.11 15.89
CA LYS A 156 0.93 12.70 15.52
C LYS A 156 2.24 11.92 15.54
N ALA A 157 3.34 12.50 15.05
CA ALA A 157 4.67 11.89 15.10
C ALA A 157 5.12 11.63 16.55
N GLU A 158 5.00 12.61 17.45
CA GLU A 158 5.34 12.46 18.88
C GLU A 158 4.55 11.31 19.55
N LEU A 159 3.26 11.21 19.27
CA LEU A 159 2.41 10.14 19.83
C LEU A 159 2.77 8.77 19.26
N LEU A 160 3.14 8.69 17.98
CA LEU A 160 3.61 7.46 17.35
C LEU A 160 4.96 7.04 17.93
N GLU A 161 5.93 7.96 18.06
CA GLU A 161 7.25 7.70 18.68
C GLU A 161 7.08 7.14 20.10
N LYS A 162 6.28 7.83 20.93
CA LYS A 162 6.02 7.40 22.31
C LYS A 162 5.36 6.02 22.37
N SER A 163 4.40 5.74 21.49
CA SER A 163 3.74 4.45 21.46
C SER A 163 4.68 3.34 20.98
N ARG A 164 5.45 3.63 19.92
CA ARG A 164 6.38 2.67 19.31
C ARG A 164 7.49 2.26 20.26
N ALA A 165 7.92 3.18 21.14
CA ALA A 165 8.87 2.90 22.20
C ALA A 165 8.47 1.73 23.12
N SER A 166 7.16 1.45 23.28
CA SER A 166 6.69 0.31 24.07
C SER A 166 7.13 -1.06 23.52
N LEU A 167 7.53 -1.10 22.24
CA LEU A 167 7.99 -2.31 21.55
C LEU A 167 9.52 -2.41 21.47
N ALA A 168 10.26 -1.53 22.17
CA ALA A 168 11.72 -1.45 22.08
C ALA A 168 12.43 -2.78 22.41
N LEU A 169 11.88 -3.58 23.32
CA LEU A 169 12.46 -4.87 23.72
C LEU A 169 12.31 -5.97 22.65
N ALA A 170 11.42 -5.78 21.67
CA ALA A 170 11.15 -6.77 20.63
C ALA A 170 12.11 -6.66 19.42
N ASN A 171 13.15 -5.81 19.48
CA ASN A 171 14.12 -5.56 18.40
C ASN A 171 13.47 -5.29 17.03
N ILE A 172 12.30 -4.65 17.05
CA ILE A 172 11.57 -4.34 15.82
C ILE A 172 12.21 -3.16 15.09
N LYS A 173 12.08 -3.16 13.76
CA LYS A 173 12.54 -2.02 12.95
C LYS A 173 11.75 -0.75 13.30
N PRO A 174 12.38 0.44 13.23
CA PRO A 174 11.66 1.70 13.35
C PRO A 174 10.47 1.77 12.38
N LEU A 175 9.39 2.38 12.84
CA LEU A 175 8.18 2.59 12.03
C LEU A 175 8.47 3.60 10.92
N GLU A 176 8.23 3.21 9.66
CA GLU A 176 8.38 4.14 8.54
C GLU A 176 7.25 5.18 8.55
N ILE A 177 7.62 6.45 8.45
CA ILE A 177 6.68 7.57 8.42
C ILE A 177 6.76 8.27 7.07
N TYR A 178 5.61 8.39 6.41
CA TYR A 178 5.45 9.33 5.30
C TYR A 178 4.62 10.52 5.77
N LEU A 179 5.05 11.71 5.36
CA LEU A 179 4.34 12.94 5.65
C LEU A 179 3.31 13.22 4.55
N GLN A 180 2.04 13.28 4.92
CA GLN A 180 0.97 13.56 3.97
C GLN A 180 0.96 15.04 3.61
N VAL A 181 1.00 15.34 2.32
CA VAL A 181 0.92 16.69 1.77
C VAL A 181 -0.41 16.84 1.04
N ASN A 182 -1.10 17.94 1.29
CA ASN A 182 -2.26 18.32 0.49
C ASN A 182 -1.78 19.03 -0.78
N THR A 183 -1.60 18.25 -1.85
CA THR A 183 -1.13 18.79 -3.13
C THR A 183 -2.24 19.52 -3.89
N SER A 184 -3.50 19.10 -3.74
CA SER A 184 -4.62 19.62 -4.53
C SER A 184 -5.15 20.96 -4.04
N GLY A 185 -4.87 21.35 -2.79
CA GLY A 185 -5.33 22.61 -2.20
C GLY A 185 -6.79 22.61 -1.76
N GLU A 186 -7.49 21.48 -1.86
CA GLU A 186 -8.87 21.35 -1.38
C GLU A 186 -8.89 21.34 0.15
N SER A 187 -9.65 22.26 0.77
CA SER A 187 -9.72 22.41 2.24
C SER A 187 -10.28 21.19 2.96
N SER A 188 -11.02 20.32 2.27
CA SER A 188 -11.58 19.08 2.80
C SER A 188 -10.54 17.95 2.95
N LYS A 189 -9.35 18.09 2.35
CA LYS A 189 -8.32 17.05 2.37
C LYS A 189 -7.28 17.30 3.46
N ALA A 190 -6.90 16.22 4.12
CA ALA A 190 -5.83 16.22 5.10
C ALA A 190 -4.44 16.34 4.45
N GLY A 191 -3.46 16.73 5.26
CA GLY A 191 -2.06 16.88 4.86
C GLY A 191 -1.54 18.30 5.10
N PHE A 192 -0.22 18.43 5.10
CA PHE A 192 0.43 19.74 5.16
C PHE A 192 0.05 20.56 3.93
N LEU A 193 -0.45 21.77 4.17
CA LEU A 193 -0.64 22.79 3.15
C LEU A 193 0.62 23.64 3.08
N ILE A 194 1.09 23.92 1.86
CA ILE A 194 2.28 24.74 1.62
C ILE A 194 1.80 26.00 0.88
N GLU A 195 1.94 27.15 1.54
CA GLU A 195 1.57 28.43 0.95
C GLU A 195 2.55 28.82 -0.16
N PRO A 196 2.09 29.48 -1.25
CA PRO A 196 2.95 29.78 -2.41
C PRO A 196 4.22 30.57 -2.11
N ASN A 197 4.22 31.38 -1.05
CA ASN A 197 5.33 32.28 -0.69
C ASN A 197 6.18 31.76 0.48
N GLN A 198 5.88 30.59 1.03
CA GLN A 198 6.65 30.02 2.14
C GLN A 198 7.87 29.27 1.63
N THR A 199 9.02 29.52 2.25
CA THR A 199 10.18 28.65 2.02
C THR A 199 9.95 27.31 2.73
N ILE A 200 10.47 26.20 2.18
CA ILE A 200 10.26 24.88 2.79
C ILE A 200 10.66 24.83 4.27
N ARG A 201 11.70 25.57 4.68
CA ARG A 201 12.20 25.62 6.07
C ARG A 201 11.24 26.29 7.05
N GLU A 202 10.34 27.13 6.58
CA GLU A 202 9.31 27.81 7.39
C GLU A 202 8.05 26.95 7.59
N THR A 203 7.93 25.84 6.86
CA THR A 203 6.72 25.02 6.86
C THR A 203 6.67 24.07 8.05
N GLN A 204 5.45 23.72 8.47
CA GLN A 204 5.24 22.65 9.45
C GLN A 204 5.68 21.27 8.91
N LEU A 205 5.72 21.10 7.60
CA LEU A 205 6.25 19.91 6.95
C LEU A 205 7.74 19.74 7.29
N TYR A 206 8.54 20.80 7.15
CA TYR A 206 9.97 20.76 7.48
C TYR A 206 10.22 20.52 8.96
N SER A 207 9.54 21.23 9.86
CA SER A 207 9.75 21.05 11.30
C SER A 207 9.36 19.63 11.76
N THR A 208 8.29 19.06 11.22
CA THR A 208 7.90 17.67 11.49
C THR A 208 8.92 16.67 10.94
N ALA A 209 9.39 16.87 9.71
CA ALA A 209 10.41 16.00 9.10
C ALA A 209 11.73 16.05 9.88
N PHE A 210 12.17 17.24 10.27
CA PHE A 210 13.38 17.45 11.07
C PHE A 210 13.26 16.78 12.44
N TYR A 211 12.12 16.93 13.13
CA TYR A 211 11.85 16.23 14.39
C TYR A 211 11.99 14.71 14.25
N ILE A 212 11.34 14.11 13.24
CA ILE A 212 11.42 12.66 13.02
C ILE A 212 12.86 12.22 12.72
N LYS A 213 13.58 12.97 11.87
CA LYS A 213 14.94 12.62 11.46
C LYS A 213 15.96 12.72 12.60
N GLU A 214 15.88 13.78 13.41
CA GLU A 214 16.94 14.12 14.38
C GLU A 214 16.62 13.65 15.81
N GLN A 215 15.34 13.45 16.15
CA GLN A 215 14.92 13.25 17.54
C GLN A 215 14.18 11.94 17.80
N CYS A 216 13.61 11.30 16.77
CA CYS A 216 12.91 10.03 16.95
C CYS A 216 13.87 8.84 16.82
N ARG A 217 13.80 7.92 17.77
CA ARG A 217 14.55 6.66 17.77
C ARG A 217 13.74 5.50 17.20
N PHE A 218 12.42 5.54 17.38
CA PHE A 218 11.52 4.44 17.01
C PHE A 218 10.73 4.73 15.73
N LEU A 219 10.85 5.93 15.17
CA LEU A 219 10.36 6.32 13.86
C LEU A 219 11.52 6.48 12.88
N LYS A 220 11.24 6.26 11.59
CA LYS A 220 12.13 6.58 10.48
C LYS A 220 11.38 7.43 9.48
N LEU A 221 11.89 8.62 9.17
CA LEU A 221 11.37 9.43 8.07
C LEU A 221 11.64 8.70 6.75
N ALA A 222 10.58 8.28 6.07
CA ALA A 222 10.66 7.48 4.85
C ALA A 222 10.37 8.30 3.59
N GLY A 223 9.48 9.28 3.65
CA GLY A 223 9.13 10.05 2.46
C GLY A 223 7.94 10.99 2.61
N LEU A 224 7.40 11.40 1.47
CA LEU A 224 6.15 12.16 1.37
C LEU A 224 5.04 11.31 0.77
N MET A 225 3.80 11.63 1.10
CA MET A 225 2.61 10.97 0.57
C MET A 225 1.62 12.00 0.06
N THR A 226 0.96 11.74 -1.07
CA THR A 226 -0.26 12.46 -1.47
C THR A 226 -1.36 11.52 -1.91
N ILE A 227 -2.60 11.93 -1.64
CA ILE A 227 -3.80 11.32 -2.23
C ILE A 227 -4.04 11.89 -3.64
N GLY A 228 -3.61 13.13 -3.90
CA GLY A 228 -3.89 13.85 -5.14
C GLY A 228 -5.37 14.26 -5.27
N SER A 229 -5.73 14.79 -6.44
CA SER A 229 -7.08 15.14 -6.83
C SER A 229 -7.69 14.11 -7.79
N ILE A 230 -9.01 14.02 -7.73
CA ILE A 230 -9.76 13.13 -8.64
C ILE A 230 -9.60 13.61 -10.08
N GLU A 231 -9.55 14.92 -10.30
CA GLU A 231 -9.37 15.51 -11.61
C GLU A 231 -8.02 15.12 -12.22
N GLU A 232 -6.91 15.33 -11.50
CA GLU A 232 -5.57 14.99 -11.98
C GLU A 232 -5.36 13.47 -12.10
N SER A 233 -6.06 12.65 -11.31
CA SER A 233 -6.00 11.18 -11.41
C SER A 233 -6.53 10.61 -12.73
N LYS A 234 -7.30 11.42 -13.48
CA LYS A 234 -7.85 11.05 -14.80
C LYS A 234 -7.01 11.58 -15.96
N SER A 235 -5.98 12.38 -15.67
CA SER A 235 -5.10 12.91 -16.71
C SER A 235 -4.17 11.81 -17.23
N ASN A 236 -4.05 11.72 -18.55
CA ASN A 236 -3.30 10.64 -19.19
C ASN A 236 -1.78 10.87 -19.25
N ASN A 237 -1.33 12.12 -19.17
CA ASN A 237 0.06 12.48 -19.50
C ASN A 237 0.80 13.25 -18.40
N GLN A 238 0.09 14.02 -17.58
CA GLN A 238 0.66 14.88 -16.55
C GLN A 238 -0.25 14.91 -15.34
N ASN A 239 0.32 14.95 -14.15
CA ASN A 239 -0.44 15.04 -12.92
C ASN A 239 0.25 16.08 -12.03
N LYS A 240 -0.38 17.26 -11.92
CA LYS A 240 0.19 18.40 -11.19
C LYS A 240 0.37 18.11 -9.71
N ASP A 241 -0.45 17.22 -9.15
CA ASP A 241 -0.32 16.78 -7.77
C ASP A 241 0.99 16.01 -7.55
N PHE A 242 1.36 15.13 -8.49
CA PHE A 242 2.62 14.38 -8.44
C PHE A 242 3.82 15.29 -8.65
N GLU A 243 3.78 16.19 -9.63
CA GLU A 243 4.85 17.16 -9.88
C GLU A 243 5.12 18.05 -8.65
N LYS A 244 4.04 18.53 -8.01
CA LYS A 244 4.14 19.30 -6.78
C LYS A 244 4.76 18.47 -5.65
N LEU A 245 4.37 17.20 -5.48
CA LEU A 245 4.94 16.34 -4.46
C LEU A 245 6.43 16.05 -4.69
N VAL A 246 6.84 15.82 -5.94
CA VAL A 246 8.25 15.62 -6.33
C VAL A 246 9.07 16.86 -6.00
N SER A 247 8.59 18.05 -6.39
CA SER A 247 9.26 19.32 -6.10
C SER A 247 9.43 19.54 -4.59
N LEU A 248 8.38 19.30 -3.80
CA LEU A 248 8.45 19.42 -2.34
C LEU A 248 9.41 18.40 -1.72
N ARG A 249 9.45 17.17 -2.24
CA ARG A 249 10.40 16.13 -1.80
C ARG A 249 11.84 16.59 -2.04
N ASP A 250 12.14 17.10 -3.22
CA ASP A 250 13.49 17.56 -3.58
C ASP A 250 13.93 18.75 -2.71
N GLN A 251 13.04 19.73 -2.50
CA GLN A 251 13.29 20.87 -1.62
C GLN A 251 13.53 20.46 -0.17
N LEU A 252 12.71 19.54 0.34
CA LEU A 252 12.83 19.02 1.70
C LEU A 252 14.10 18.19 1.87
N SER A 253 14.39 17.30 0.91
CA SER A 253 15.62 16.49 0.86
C SER A 253 16.87 17.37 0.92
N LYS A 254 16.93 18.41 0.06
CA LYS A 254 18.03 19.38 0.05
C LYS A 254 18.16 20.11 1.40
N SER A 255 17.03 20.49 2.01
CA SER A 255 17.03 21.18 3.30
C SER A 255 17.45 20.30 4.47
N LEU A 256 17.30 18.98 4.34
CA LEU A 256 17.73 17.94 5.27
C LEU A 256 19.06 17.30 4.85
N ASN A 257 19.98 18.09 4.29
CA ASN A 257 21.34 17.66 3.92
C ASN A 257 21.39 16.54 2.87
N GLY A 258 20.49 16.55 1.89
CA GLY A 258 20.44 15.55 0.82
C GLY A 258 19.82 14.22 1.26
N PHE A 259 19.08 14.20 2.36
CA PHE A 259 18.43 12.99 2.87
C PHE A 259 17.47 12.39 1.83
N THR A 260 17.63 11.10 1.52
CA THR A 260 16.80 10.43 0.52
C THR A 260 15.38 10.21 1.04
N LEU A 261 14.41 10.69 0.28
CA LEU A 261 12.98 10.59 0.60
C LEU A 261 12.23 9.88 -0.51
N GLY A 262 11.43 8.89 -0.14
CA GLY A 262 10.49 8.21 -1.03
C GLY A 262 9.25 9.05 -1.33
N LEU A 263 8.47 8.57 -2.28
CA LEU A 263 7.21 9.16 -2.71
C LEU A 263 6.14 8.08 -2.69
N SER A 264 5.14 8.24 -1.84
CA SER A 264 3.93 7.42 -1.85
C SER A 264 2.82 8.16 -2.59
N MET A 265 2.65 7.81 -3.86
CA MET A 265 1.66 8.42 -4.75
C MET A 265 1.32 7.45 -5.88
N GLY A 266 0.12 7.58 -6.44
CA GLY A 266 -0.42 6.64 -7.40
C GLY A 266 -1.34 5.60 -6.77
N MET A 267 -2.55 5.52 -7.32
CA MET A 267 -3.61 4.57 -6.99
C MET A 267 -4.00 3.78 -8.25
N SER A 268 -5.03 2.94 -8.16
CA SER A 268 -5.47 2.08 -9.27
C SER A 268 -5.63 2.77 -10.64
N ALA A 269 -5.99 4.05 -10.69
CA ALA A 269 -6.20 4.79 -11.94
C ALA A 269 -4.92 5.39 -12.54
N ASP A 270 -3.93 5.74 -11.72
CA ASP A 270 -2.81 6.61 -12.10
C ASP A 270 -1.43 6.11 -11.62
N PHE A 271 -1.34 4.89 -11.06
CA PHE A 271 -0.09 4.36 -10.51
C PHE A 271 1.02 4.23 -11.55
N ILE A 272 0.71 3.91 -12.81
CA ILE A 272 1.74 3.84 -13.88
C ILE A 272 2.36 5.23 -14.11
N LEU A 273 1.53 6.28 -14.19
CA LEU A 273 2.01 7.65 -14.31
C LEU A 273 2.83 8.03 -13.08
N ALA A 274 2.35 7.71 -11.88
CA ALA A 274 3.06 7.95 -10.63
C ALA A 274 4.46 7.31 -10.63
N ILE A 275 4.59 6.07 -11.12
CA ILE A 275 5.86 5.37 -11.23
C ILE A 275 6.79 6.10 -12.20
N LYS A 276 6.31 6.49 -13.39
CA LYS A 276 7.08 7.25 -14.38
C LYS A 276 7.66 8.53 -13.81
N VAL A 277 6.91 9.24 -12.96
CA VAL A 277 7.33 10.51 -12.37
C VAL A 277 8.04 10.38 -11.02
N GLY A 278 8.39 9.15 -10.58
CA GLY A 278 9.29 8.95 -9.44
C GLY A 278 8.69 8.28 -8.21
N SER A 279 7.46 7.77 -8.26
CA SER A 279 6.86 7.07 -7.11
C SER A 279 7.69 5.87 -6.66
N THR A 280 7.86 5.73 -5.35
CA THR A 280 8.53 4.58 -4.71
C THR A 280 7.53 3.65 -4.03
N ASN A 281 6.33 4.13 -3.69
CA ASN A 281 5.21 3.32 -3.21
C ASN A 281 3.94 3.65 -3.99
N VAL A 282 3.31 2.64 -4.57
CA VAL A 282 1.98 2.76 -5.18
C VAL A 282 0.93 1.98 -4.38
N ARG A 283 -0.28 2.53 -4.27
CA ARG A 283 -1.35 2.01 -3.39
C ARG A 283 -2.53 1.54 -4.22
N VAL A 284 -2.56 0.25 -4.55
CA VAL A 284 -3.54 -0.31 -5.50
C VAL A 284 -4.55 -1.17 -4.76
N GLY A 285 -5.84 -0.92 -4.98
CA GLY A 285 -6.94 -1.63 -4.31
C GLY A 285 -7.85 -2.35 -5.29
N SER A 286 -8.70 -1.58 -5.99
CA SER A 286 -9.75 -2.14 -6.86
C SER A 286 -9.22 -3.05 -7.97
N SER A 287 -8.00 -2.80 -8.46
CA SER A 287 -7.35 -3.64 -9.47
C SER A 287 -6.87 -5.00 -8.93
N ILE A 288 -6.75 -5.14 -7.60
CA ILE A 288 -6.26 -6.35 -6.92
C ILE A 288 -7.44 -7.14 -6.34
N PHE A 289 -8.36 -6.46 -5.66
CA PHE A 289 -9.45 -7.09 -4.90
C PHE A 289 -10.82 -6.96 -5.58
N GLY A 290 -10.88 -6.42 -6.81
CA GLY A 290 -12.12 -6.09 -7.48
C GLY A 290 -12.85 -4.90 -6.86
N GLU A 291 -14.04 -4.59 -7.37
CA GLU A 291 -14.84 -3.47 -6.91
C GLU A 291 -15.29 -3.63 -5.43
N ARG A 292 -15.72 -2.51 -4.86
CA ARG A 292 -16.23 -2.47 -3.48
C ARG A 292 -17.63 -3.09 -3.46
N PRO A 293 -18.00 -3.87 -2.44
CA PRO A 293 -19.41 -4.10 -2.19
C PRO A 293 -20.12 -2.74 -2.01
N PRO A 294 -21.29 -2.53 -2.63
CA PRO A 294 -22.05 -1.29 -2.47
C PRO A 294 -22.36 -1.07 -0.99
N PHE A 295 -22.32 0.20 -0.54
CA PHE A 295 -22.66 0.56 0.83
C PHE A 295 -24.16 0.35 1.05
N LYS A 296 -24.55 -0.85 1.47
CA LYS A 296 -25.86 -1.16 2.06
C LYS A 296 -25.63 -1.90 3.38
N GLU A 297 -25.99 -1.20 4.46
CA GLU A 297 -26.38 -1.71 5.78
C GLU A 297 -25.50 -2.81 6.38
N SER A 298 -24.31 -2.44 6.87
CA SER A 298 -23.62 -3.21 7.92
C SER A 298 -24.14 -2.80 9.32
N GLN A 299 -25.47 -2.80 9.48
CA GLN A 299 -26.21 -2.81 10.74
C GLN A 299 -27.54 -3.51 10.51
N ALA A 300 -27.51 -4.84 10.52
CA ALA A 300 -28.66 -5.70 10.78
C ALA A 300 -28.17 -6.85 11.67
#